data_AF-A0A962APG8-F1
#
_entry.id   AF-A0A962APG8-F1
#
_cell.length_a   1.000
_cell.length_b   1.000
_cell.length_c   1.000
_cell.angle_alpha   90.00
_cell.angle_beta   90.00
_cell.angle_gamma   90.00
#
_symmetry.space_group_name_H-M   'P 1'
#
loop_
_entity.id
_entity.type
_entity.pdbx_description
1 polymer ?
#
loop_
_entity_poly.entity_id
_entity_poly.type
_entity_poly.pdbx_seq_one_letter_code
_entity_poly.pdbx_strand_id
1 'polypeptide(L)'
;MKLFRTILLVASPAVCAPALAADLENGLKLSKHWCAACHVVAADQKSASVDVPTFADVARRKTETKPLAVFLAEPHGKMPNMSLSRTEIDDIVAYIRSLGPASNDPTEPRKPPDLPKNG
;
A
#
# COMPACT_ATOMS: atom_id res chain seq x y z
N MET A 1 35.33 20.36 49.06
CA MET A 1 35.29 21.07 47.76
C MET A 1 34.12 20.51 46.96
N LYS A 2 33.18 21.37 46.55
CA LYS A 2 31.94 21.05 45.83
C LYS A 2 32.26 20.61 44.39
N LEU A 3 31.45 19.72 43.82
CA LEU A 3 30.97 19.87 42.43
C LEU A 3 29.76 18.94 42.21
N PHE A 4 28.54 19.44 42.48
CA PHE A 4 27.31 18.77 42.03
C PHE A 4 27.07 19.15 40.57
N ARG A 5 27.30 18.21 39.66
CA ARG A 5 26.96 18.34 38.24
C ARG A 5 25.45 18.15 38.07
N THR A 6 24.72 19.25 37.94
CA THR A 6 23.32 19.21 37.52
C THR A 6 23.26 18.88 36.04
N ILE A 7 22.93 17.64 35.70
CA ILE A 7 22.64 17.22 34.33
C ILE A 7 21.21 17.68 34.01
N LEU A 8 21.07 18.65 33.12
CA LEU A 8 19.78 19.09 32.60
C LEU A 8 19.38 18.13 31.48
N LEU A 9 18.43 17.24 31.75
CA LEU A 9 17.89 16.31 30.76
C LEU A 9 16.90 17.06 29.87
N VAL A 10 17.32 17.42 28.66
CA VAL A 10 16.45 18.04 27.65
C VAL A 10 15.59 16.93 27.04
N ALA A 11 14.31 16.86 27.45
CA ALA A 11 13.34 15.97 26.83
C ALA A 11 12.96 16.52 25.44
N SER A 12 13.40 15.86 24.38
CA SER A 12 12.95 16.18 23.02
C SER A 12 11.55 15.63 22.79
N PRO A 13 10.57 16.45 22.39
CA PRO A 13 9.26 15.95 22.02
C PRO A 13 9.38 15.14 20.72
N ALA A 14 9.00 13.86 20.79
CA ALA A 14 8.84 13.04 19.60
C ALA A 14 7.62 13.55 18.82
N VAL A 15 7.85 14.10 17.63
CA VAL A 15 6.78 14.49 16.71
C VAL A 15 6.30 13.21 16.01
N CYS A 16 5.15 12.68 16.41
CA CYS A 16 4.41 11.69 15.62
C CYS A 16 3.76 12.43 14.44
N ALA A 17 4.30 12.27 13.23
CA ALA A 17 3.60 12.68 12.02
C ALA A 17 2.40 11.74 11.79
N PRO A 18 1.21 12.25 11.43
CA PRO A 18 0.09 11.39 11.07
C PRO A 18 0.45 10.55 9.84
N ALA A 19 0.22 9.25 9.91
CA ALA A 19 0.25 8.40 8.73
C ALA A 19 -0.92 8.81 7.82
N LEU A 20 -0.63 9.26 6.60
CA LEU A 20 -1.66 9.49 5.60
C LEU A 20 -2.26 8.13 5.22
N ALA A 21 -3.58 8.01 5.33
CA ALA A 21 -4.30 6.88 4.79
C ALA A 21 -4.29 6.95 3.26
N ALA A 22 -4.35 5.79 2.60
CA ALA A 22 -4.44 5.72 1.15
C ALA A 22 -5.74 6.36 0.62
N ASP A 23 -5.64 7.07 -0.50
CA ASP A 23 -6.73 7.79 -1.16
C ASP A 23 -7.26 6.97 -2.35
N LEU A 24 -8.48 6.45 -2.19
CA LEU A 24 -9.16 5.64 -3.22
C LEU A 24 -9.47 6.43 -4.50
N GLU A 25 -9.83 7.70 -4.38
CA GLU A 25 -10.18 8.54 -5.52
C GLU A 25 -8.92 8.90 -6.32
N ASN A 26 -7.82 9.19 -5.63
CA ASN A 26 -6.53 9.38 -6.27
C ASN A 26 -6.04 8.09 -6.94
N GLY A 27 -6.19 6.94 -6.26
CA GLY A 27 -5.87 5.62 -6.81
C GLY A 27 -6.60 5.33 -8.12
N LEU A 28 -7.90 5.63 -8.18
CA LEU A 28 -8.68 5.52 -9.42
C LEU A 28 -8.15 6.45 -10.52
N LYS A 29 -7.87 7.72 -10.20
CA LYS A 29 -7.36 8.70 -11.18
C LYS A 29 -6.03 8.24 -11.77
N LEU A 30 -5.09 7.84 -10.91
CA LEU A 30 -3.79 7.32 -11.31
C LEU A 30 -3.93 6.06 -12.17
N SER A 31 -4.81 5.14 -11.77
CA SER A 31 -5.06 3.90 -12.52
C SER A 31 -5.62 4.17 -13.92
N LYS A 32 -6.56 5.12 -14.03
CA LYS A 32 -7.10 5.57 -15.33
C LYS A 32 -6.02 6.21 -16.20
N HIS A 33 -5.11 6.97 -15.60
CA HIS A 33 -4.05 7.65 -16.34
C HIS A 33 -2.96 6.69 -16.84
N TRP A 34 -2.48 5.81 -15.96
CA TRP A 34 -1.29 5.01 -16.18
C TRP A 34 -1.57 3.59 -16.66
N CYS A 35 -2.65 2.98 -16.18
CA CYS A 35 -2.85 1.53 -16.32
C CYS A 35 -3.89 1.19 -17.41
N ALA A 36 -4.79 2.11 -17.73
CA ALA A 36 -5.92 1.88 -18.65
C ALA A 36 -5.51 1.60 -20.10
N ALA A 37 -4.28 1.92 -20.50
CA ALA A 37 -3.77 1.57 -21.83
C ALA A 37 -3.70 0.04 -22.04
N CYS A 38 -3.46 -0.71 -20.96
CA CYS A 38 -3.30 -2.16 -21.02
C CYS A 38 -4.36 -2.90 -20.21
N HIS A 39 -4.71 -2.45 -19.02
CA HIS A 39 -5.65 -3.13 -18.12
C HIS A 39 -7.03 -2.51 -18.20
N VAL A 40 -8.09 -3.32 -18.02
CA VAL A 40 -9.41 -2.80 -17.67
C VAL A 40 -9.37 -2.39 -16.20
N VAL A 41 -9.37 -1.09 -15.94
CA VAL A 41 -9.28 -0.55 -14.57
C VAL A 41 -10.65 -0.23 -13.96
N ALA A 42 -11.65 0.07 -14.80
CA ALA A 42 -12.99 0.43 -14.39
C ALA A 42 -14.04 -0.10 -15.37
N ALA A 43 -15.30 -0.24 -14.91
CA ALA A 43 -16.39 -0.85 -15.68
C ALA A 43 -16.81 -0.04 -16.93
N ASP A 44 -16.52 1.27 -16.96
CA ASP A 44 -16.82 2.19 -18.05
C ASP A 44 -15.79 2.13 -19.20
N GLN A 45 -14.72 1.34 -19.04
CA GLN A 45 -13.63 1.28 -20.02
C GLN A 45 -13.98 0.40 -21.22
N LYS A 46 -13.74 0.93 -22.43
CA LYS A 46 -14.14 0.29 -23.70
C LYS A 46 -13.06 -0.55 -24.37
N SER A 47 -11.79 -0.35 -24.01
CA SER A 47 -10.64 -1.00 -24.65
C SER A 47 -9.52 -1.26 -23.67
N ALA A 48 -8.88 -2.41 -23.79
CA ALA A 48 -7.71 -2.84 -23.03
C ALA A 48 -6.98 -3.94 -23.82
N SER A 49 -5.80 -4.36 -23.37
CA SER A 49 -5.11 -5.53 -23.92
C SER A 49 -5.80 -6.82 -23.44
N VAL A 50 -5.92 -7.80 -24.34
CA VAL A 50 -6.63 -9.07 -24.05
C VAL A 50 -5.84 -10.05 -23.17
N ASP A 51 -4.52 -9.92 -23.15
CA ASP A 51 -3.61 -10.87 -22.47
C ASP A 51 -3.17 -10.42 -21.07
N VAL A 52 -3.84 -9.42 -20.48
CA VAL A 52 -3.52 -8.91 -19.13
C VAL A 52 -4.77 -8.92 -18.25
N PRO A 53 -4.64 -9.17 -16.93
CA PRO A 53 -5.79 -9.27 -16.04
C PRO A 53 -6.48 -7.92 -15.87
N THR A 54 -7.80 -7.95 -15.68
CA THR A 54 -8.54 -6.76 -15.23
C THR A 54 -8.16 -6.42 -13.79
N PHE A 55 -8.35 -5.17 -13.35
CA PHE A 55 -8.13 -4.82 -11.95
C PHE A 55 -9.05 -5.61 -11.01
N ALA A 56 -10.29 -5.87 -11.43
CA ALA A 56 -11.20 -6.74 -10.68
C ALA A 56 -10.68 -8.18 -10.56
N ASP A 57 -10.02 -8.73 -11.59
CA ASP A 57 -9.34 -10.03 -11.50
C ASP A 57 -8.15 -9.99 -10.55
N VAL A 58 -7.34 -8.93 -10.58
CA VAL A 58 -6.21 -8.76 -9.66
C VAL A 58 -6.73 -8.70 -8.23
N ALA A 59 -7.75 -7.91 -7.95
CA ALA A 59 -8.35 -7.75 -6.62
C ALA A 59 -8.85 -9.07 -6.03
N ARG A 60 -9.40 -9.97 -6.86
CA ARG A 60 -9.82 -11.31 -6.45
C ARG A 60 -8.66 -12.25 -6.12
N ARG A 61 -7.52 -12.11 -6.81
CA ARG A 61 -6.37 -13.02 -6.72
C ARG A 61 -5.29 -12.54 -5.73
N LYS A 62 -5.21 -11.24 -5.50
CA LYS A 62 -4.15 -10.55 -4.74
C LYS A 62 -4.80 -9.65 -3.69
N THR A 63 -5.12 -10.25 -2.55
CA THR A 63 -5.90 -9.59 -1.48
C THR A 63 -5.02 -8.84 -0.47
N GLU A 64 -3.74 -9.18 -0.39
CA GLU A 64 -2.77 -8.59 0.54
C GLU A 64 -2.19 -7.27 0.01
N THR A 65 -2.14 -6.26 0.87
CA THR A 65 -1.66 -4.90 0.52
C THR A 65 -0.19 -4.87 0.15
N LYS A 66 0.68 -5.39 1.05
CA LYS A 66 2.14 -5.25 0.92
C LYS A 66 2.70 -6.00 -0.30
N PRO A 67 2.31 -7.27 -0.59
CA PRO A 67 2.80 -7.95 -1.77
C PRO A 67 2.38 -7.26 -3.07
N LEU A 68 1.16 -6.67 -3.12
CA LEU A 68 0.71 -5.95 -4.30
C LEU A 68 1.47 -4.64 -4.50
N ALA A 69 1.74 -3.89 -3.42
CA ALA A 69 2.56 -2.69 -3.46
C ALA A 69 3.99 -2.96 -3.96
N VAL A 70 4.62 -4.03 -3.44
CA VAL A 70 5.96 -4.44 -3.89
C VAL A 70 5.97 -4.86 -5.35
N PHE A 71 4.92 -5.55 -5.82
CA PHE A 71 4.79 -5.94 -7.22
C PHE A 71 4.66 -4.73 -8.16
N LEU A 72 3.93 -3.69 -7.73
CA LEU A 72 3.75 -2.46 -8.51
C LEU A 72 4.98 -1.54 -8.51
N ALA A 73 5.87 -1.67 -7.53
CA ALA A 73 7.07 -0.83 -7.43
C ALA A 73 8.12 -1.13 -8.52
N GLU A 74 8.05 -2.31 -9.15
CA GLU A 74 9.02 -2.75 -10.16
C GLU A 74 8.32 -3.06 -11.49
N PRO A 75 9.00 -2.88 -12.64
CA PRO A 75 8.50 -3.32 -13.94
C PRO A 75 8.15 -4.82 -13.91
N HIS A 76 7.00 -5.18 -14.48
CA HIS A 76 6.56 -6.57 -14.52
C HIS A 76 5.87 -6.92 -15.84
N GLY A 77 6.27 -8.06 -16.43
CA GLY A 77 5.83 -8.45 -17.77
C GLY A 77 6.24 -7.41 -18.82
N LYS A 78 5.26 -6.85 -19.51
CA LYS A 78 5.44 -5.75 -20.47
C LYS A 78 5.15 -4.36 -19.87
N MET A 79 4.83 -4.27 -18.57
CA MET A 79 4.56 -2.99 -17.91
C MET A 79 5.88 -2.21 -17.75
N PRO A 80 5.99 -0.97 -18.27
CA PRO A 80 7.18 -0.17 -18.11
C PRO A 80 7.31 0.34 -16.67
N ASN A 81 8.47 0.92 -16.34
CA ASN A 81 8.62 1.66 -15.10
C ASN A 81 7.78 2.94 -15.16
N MET A 82 6.74 3.04 -14.33
CA MET A 82 5.83 4.18 -14.30
C MET A 82 6.33 5.33 -13.42
N SER A 83 7.47 5.17 -12.73
CA SER A 83 8.06 6.17 -11.84
C SER A 83 7.09 6.66 -10.75
N LEU A 84 6.21 5.78 -10.27
CA LEU A 84 5.26 6.04 -9.20
C LEU A 84 5.98 6.17 -7.86
N SER A 85 5.57 7.15 -7.06
CA SER A 85 5.95 7.27 -5.66
C SER A 85 5.29 6.19 -4.80
N ARG A 86 5.80 6.01 -3.58
CA ARG A 86 5.21 5.04 -2.62
C ARG A 86 3.75 5.37 -2.31
N THR A 87 3.42 6.64 -2.13
CA THR A 87 2.04 7.08 -1.86
C THR A 87 1.12 6.79 -3.04
N GLU A 88 1.57 7.04 -4.27
CA GLU A 88 0.77 6.72 -5.47
C GLU A 88 0.57 5.21 -5.62
N ILE A 89 1.59 4.40 -5.30
CA ILE A 89 1.44 2.93 -5.25
C ILE A 89 0.41 2.53 -4.21
N ASP A 90 0.47 3.09 -2.99
CA ASP A 90 -0.47 2.77 -1.91
C ASP A 90 -1.92 3.13 -2.30
N ASP A 91 -2.12 4.27 -2.95
CA ASP A 91 -3.42 4.71 -3.47
C ASP A 91 -3.96 3.76 -4.55
N ILE A 92 -3.10 3.35 -5.50
CA ILE A 92 -3.46 2.38 -6.55
C ILE A 92 -3.81 1.02 -5.93
N VAL A 93 -3.03 0.55 -4.96
CA VAL A 93 -3.29 -0.71 -4.24
C VAL A 93 -4.62 -0.66 -3.51
N ALA A 94 -4.91 0.45 -2.82
CA ALA A 94 -6.18 0.65 -2.14
C ALA A 94 -7.34 0.60 -3.13
N TYR A 95 -7.20 1.28 -4.27
CA TYR A 95 -8.21 1.24 -5.33
C TYR A 95 -8.42 -0.17 -5.89
N ILE A 96 -7.35 -0.90 -6.26
CA ILE A 96 -7.46 -2.28 -6.76
C ILE A 96 -8.22 -3.14 -5.75
N ARG A 97 -7.84 -3.09 -4.47
CA ARG A 97 -8.45 -3.92 -3.42
C ARG A 97 -9.92 -3.60 -3.20
N SER A 98 -10.33 -2.33 -3.40
CA SER A 98 -11.74 -1.92 -3.30
C SER A 98 -12.66 -2.60 -4.33
N LEU A 99 -12.09 -3.17 -5.40
CA LEU A 99 -12.82 -3.89 -6.46
C LEU A 99 -13.01 -5.38 -6.15
N GLY A 100 -12.38 -5.87 -5.09
CA GLY A 100 -12.44 -7.26 -4.66
C GLY A 100 -13.43 -7.48 -3.51
N PRO A 101 -13.62 -8.74 -3.09
CA PRO A 101 -14.26 -9.03 -1.82
C PRO A 101 -13.54 -8.33 -0.66
N ALA A 102 -14.24 -8.03 0.43
CA ALA A 102 -13.64 -7.45 1.63
C ALA A 102 -12.39 -8.25 2.03
N SER A 103 -11.25 -7.56 2.15
CA SER A 103 -9.96 -8.19 2.42
C SER A 103 -9.85 -8.68 3.86
N ASN A 104 -9.25 -9.86 4.09
CA ASN A 104 -8.93 -10.38 5.42
C ASN A 104 -7.58 -9.86 5.99
N ASP A 105 -7.05 -8.75 5.44
CA ASP A 105 -5.80 -8.18 5.94
C ASP A 105 -6.05 -7.62 7.34
N PRO A 106 -5.35 -8.08 8.40
CA PRO A 106 -5.55 -7.55 9.73
C PRO A 106 -5.20 -6.05 9.72
N THR A 107 -6.16 -5.20 10.02
CA THR A 107 -5.97 -3.74 10.14
C THR A 107 -5.08 -3.37 11.34
N GLU A 108 -4.52 -4.35 12.07
CA GLU A 108 -3.82 -4.21 13.34
C GLU A 108 -2.44 -4.90 13.31
N PRO A 109 -1.43 -4.39 14.04
CA PRO A 109 -0.15 -5.06 14.21
C PRO A 109 -0.36 -6.48 14.76
N ARG A 110 0.18 -7.48 14.07
CA ARG A 110 0.14 -8.87 14.52
C ARG A 110 0.85 -8.98 15.88
N LYS A 111 0.09 -9.17 16.96
CA LYS A 111 0.63 -9.61 18.25
C LYS A 111 1.48 -10.86 17.98
N PRO A 112 2.76 -10.90 18.40
CA PRO A 112 3.57 -12.10 18.27
C PRO A 112 2.84 -13.30 18.87
N PRO A 113 3.01 -14.52 18.32
CA PRO A 113 2.47 -15.72 18.95
C PRO A 113 2.88 -15.76 20.42
N ASP A 114 1.92 -15.99 21.33
CA ASP A 114 2.26 -16.20 22.73
C ASP A 114 3.17 -17.43 22.80
N LEU A 115 4.45 -17.21 23.13
CA LEU A 115 5.39 -18.30 23.33
C LEU A 115 4.86 -19.19 24.46
N PRO A 116 4.90 -20.52 24.31
CA PRO A 116 4.48 -21.43 25.37
C PRO A 116 5.32 -21.15 26.61
N LYS A 117 4.64 -20.78 27.70
CA LYS A 117 5.23 -20.63 29.04
C LYS A 117 5.37 -22.01 29.67
N ASN A 118 6.31 -22.80 29.16
CA ASN A 118 6.69 -24.04 29.83
C ASN A 118 7.95 -23.71 30.66
N GLY A 119 7.79 -23.79 31.98
CA GLY A 119 8.82 -23.53 32.98
C GLY A 119 9.79 -24.67 33.19
#